data_AF-A0A2P7NR77-F1
#
_entry.id   AF-A0A2P7NR77-F1
#
_cell.length_a   1.000
_cell.length_b   1.000
_cell.length_c   1.000
_cell.angle_alpha   90.00
_cell.angle_beta   90.00
_cell.angle_gamma   90.00
#
_symmetry.space_group_name_H-M   'P 1'
#
loop_
_entity.id
_entity.type
_entity.pdbx_description
1 polymer ?
#
loop_
_entity_poly.entity_id
_entity_poly.type
_entity_poly.pdbx_seq_one_letter_code
_entity_poly.pdbx_strand_id
1 'polypeptide(L)' 'MDIYQKYLEYVSNPEERTTVADFLEKWKPTGGKILNELESNNLITVDESNIIHLTDIGKVIIST' A
#
# COMPACT_ATOMS: atom_id res chain seq x y z
N MET A 1 -4.68 11.31 11.61
CA MET A 1 -3.50 11.68 10.80
C MET A 1 -3.45 10.65 9.71
N ASP A 2 -4.29 10.75 8.67
CA ASP A 2 -4.67 9.55 7.89
C ASP A 2 -4.66 9.78 6.39
N ILE A 3 -3.64 10.50 5.90
CA ILE A 3 -3.47 10.68 4.45
C ILE A 3 -3.21 9.34 3.75
N TYR A 4 -2.70 8.33 4.47
CA TYR A 4 -2.33 7.04 3.94
C TYR A 4 -3.37 5.92 4.13
N GLN A 5 -4.37 6.13 4.99
CA GLN A 5 -5.30 5.08 5.43
C GLN A 5 -5.99 4.39 4.24
N LYS A 6 -6.59 5.15 3.31
CA LYS A 6 -7.26 4.59 2.14
C LYS A 6 -6.36 3.73 1.23
N TYR A 7 -5.06 4.02 1.20
CA TYR A 7 -4.10 3.26 0.40
C TYR A 7 -3.72 1.96 1.09
N LEU A 8 -3.55 2.00 2.41
CA LEU A 8 -3.30 0.81 3.22
C LEU A 8 -4.53 -0.10 3.25
N GLU A 9 -5.74 0.45 3.35
CA GLU A 9 -7.00 -0.31 3.27
C GLU A 9 -7.13 -1.05 1.93
N TYR A 10 -6.79 -0.39 0.83
CA TYR A 10 -6.79 -1.02 -0.50
C TYR A 10 -5.82 -2.21 -0.57
N VAL A 11 -4.60 -2.06 -0.05
CA VAL A 11 -3.60 -3.14 0.01
C VAL A 11 -3.99 -4.22 1.04
N SER A 12 -4.76 -3.88 2.07
CA SER A 12 -5.18 -4.79 3.13
C SER A 12 -6.20 -5.84 2.69
N ASN A 13 -6.82 -5.65 1.53
CA ASN A 13 -7.92 -6.49 1.08
C ASN A 13 -7.44 -7.94 0.88
N PRO A 14 -7.85 -8.90 1.74
CA PRO A 14 -7.35 -10.28 1.66
C PRO A 14 -7.89 -11.02 0.43
N GLU A 15 -8.95 -10.52 -0.20
CA GLU A 15 -9.54 -11.11 -1.40
C GLU A 15 -8.85 -10.65 -2.69
N GLU A 16 -8.11 -9.55 -2.64
CA GLU A 16 -7.44 -8.95 -3.79
C GLU A 16 -5.93 -8.89 -3.59
N ARG A 17 -5.21 -9.74 -4.32
CA ARG A 17 -3.75 -9.63 -4.42
C ARG A 17 -3.41 -8.33 -5.15
N THR A 18 -2.97 -7.32 -4.41
CA THR A 18 -2.64 -6.01 -4.99
C THR A 18 -1.22 -6.01 -5.55
N THR A 19 -1.08 -5.83 -6.86
CA THR A 19 0.23 -5.62 -7.48
C THR A 19 0.61 -4.15 -7.54
N VAL A 20 1.90 -3.85 -7.72
CA VAL A 20 2.39 -2.50 -7.99
C VAL A 20 1.69 -1.91 -9.22
N ALA A 21 1.47 -2.70 -10.28
CA ALA A 21 0.80 -2.22 -11.48
C ALA A 21 -0.64 -1.77 -11.19
N ASP A 22 -1.41 -2.60 -10.47
CA ASP A 22 -2.81 -2.28 -10.11
C ASP A 22 -2.88 -1.03 -9.24
N PHE A 23 -1.97 -0.93 -8.26
CA PHE A 23 -1.88 0.23 -7.39
C PHE A 23 -1.55 1.51 -8.17
N LEU A 24 -0.55 1.46 -9.05
CA LEU A 24 -0.16 2.60 -9.86
C LEU A 24 -1.26 3.01 -10.82
N GLU A 25 -2.00 2.07 -11.39
CA GLU A 25 -3.11 2.33 -12.29
C GLU A 25 -4.28 3.00 -11.58
N LYS A 26 -4.68 2.46 -10.42
CA LYS A 26 -5.79 2.98 -9.61
C LYS A 26 -5.54 4.41 -9.11
N TRP A 27 -4.30 4.73 -8.77
CA TRP A 27 -3.95 5.99 -8.12
C TRP A 27 -3.22 6.98 -9.03
N LYS A 28 -3.36 6.89 -10.35
CA LYS A 28 -2.78 7.88 -11.28
C LYS A 28 -3.32 9.31 -10.98
N PRO A 29 -2.47 10.34 -11.04
CA PRO A 29 -1.03 10.30 -11.39
C PRO A 29 -0.10 10.14 -10.17
N THR A 30 -0.62 10.12 -8.94
CA THR A 30 0.17 10.21 -7.71
C THR A 30 0.61 8.86 -7.13
N GLY A 31 0.10 7.75 -7.67
CA GLY A 31 0.33 6.40 -7.16
C GLY A 31 1.80 6.06 -6.94
N GLY A 32 2.69 6.44 -7.86
CA GLY A 32 4.13 6.18 -7.70
C GLY A 32 4.77 6.94 -6.54
N LYS A 33 4.35 8.19 -6.31
CA LYS A 33 4.82 8.97 -5.16
C LYS A 33 4.31 8.36 -3.86
N ILE A 34 3.04 8.01 -3.81
CA ILE A 34 2.43 7.43 -2.61
C ILE A 34 3.04 6.07 -2.29
N LEU A 35 3.22 5.19 -3.29
CA LEU A 35 3.83 3.89 -3.10
C LEU A 35 5.23 4.01 -2.48
N ASN A 36 6.07 4.91 -3.01
CA ASN A 36 7.40 5.18 -2.46
C ASN A 36 7.33 5.73 -1.03
N GLU A 37 6.37 6.59 -0.71
CA GLU A 37 6.18 7.11 0.64
C GLU A 37 5.75 5.98 1.60
N LEU A 38 4.81 5.12 1.21
CA LEU A 38 4.37 3.99 2.03
C LEU A 38 5.50 3.00 2.31
N GLU A 39 6.33 2.71 1.30
CA GLU A 39 7.50 1.84 1.44
C GLU A 39 8.59 2.49 2.31
N SER A 40 8.89 3.78 2.08
CA SER A 40 9.89 4.53 2.86
C SER A 40 9.51 4.69 4.34
N ASN A 41 8.21 4.74 4.63
CA ASN A 41 7.69 4.74 6.00
C ASN A 41 7.54 3.33 6.60
N ASN A 42 7.99 2.29 5.89
CA ASN A 42 7.91 0.89 6.29
C ASN A 42 6.46 0.47 6.62
N LEU A 43 5.49 0.98 5.87
CA LEU A 43 4.07 0.63 6.00
C LEU A 43 3.70 -0.55 5.10
N ILE A 44 4.37 -0.65 3.95
CA ILE A 44 4.25 -1.75 3.01
C ILE A 44 5.63 -2.31 2.63
N THR A 45 5.65 -3.49 2.04
CA THR A 45 6.80 -4.04 1.33
C THR A 45 6.36 -4.56 -0.03
N VAL A 46 7.27 -4.57 -1.00
CA VAL A 46 7.03 -5.16 -2.33
C VAL A 46 7.91 -6.39 -2.49
N ASP A 47 7.33 -7.52 -2.90
CA ASP A 47 8.10 -8.75 -3.17
C ASP A 47 8.67 -8.79 -4.59
N GLU A 48 9.49 -9.81 -4.88
CA GLU A 48 10.11 -10.01 -6.20
C GLU A 48 9.09 -10.22 -7.34
N SER A 49 7.85 -10.56 -7.00
CA SER A 49 6.73 -10.71 -7.93
C SER A 49 5.90 -9.42 -8.09
N ASN A 50 6.38 -8.29 -7.54
CA ASN A 50 5.70 -6.98 -7.54
C ASN A 50 4.36 -6.96 -6.79
N ILE A 51 4.19 -7.80 -5.78
CA ILE A 51 3.01 -7.74 -4.91
C ILE A 51 3.29 -6.90 -3.70
N ILE A 52 2.31 -6.09 -3.35
CA ILE A 52 2.36 -5.22 -2.19
C ILE A 52 1.82 -5.97 -0.98
N HIS A 53 2.60 -5.98 0.10
CA HIS A 53 2.26 -6.58 1.38
C HIS A 53 2.21 -5.51 2.46
N LEU A 54 1.25 -5.60 3.38
CA LEU A 54 1.26 -4.76 4.57
C LEU A 54 2.28 -5.27 5.59
N THR A 55 3.07 -4.35 6.11
CA THR A 55 3.87 -4.59 7.31
C THR A 55 2.99 -4.60 8.55
N ASP A 56 3.54 -5.03 9.67
CA ASP A 56 2.82 -4.96 10.96
C ASP A 56 2.53 -3.51 11.38
N ILE A 57 3.38 -2.54 11.01
CA ILE A 57 3.12 -1.11 11.24
C ILE A 57 1.92 -0.66 10.40
N GLY A 58 1.88 -1.01 9.12
CA GLY A 58 0.77 -0.70 8.22
C GLY A 58 -0.57 -1.27 8.70
N LYS A 59 -0.57 -2.48 9.27
CA LYS A 59 -1.76 -3.12 9.86
C LYS A 59 -2.28 -2.38 11.10
N VAL A 60 -1.40 -1.82 11.93
CA VAL A 60 -1.82 -1.06 13.12
C VAL A 60 -2.52 0.24 12.72
N ILE A 61 -2.01 0.92 11.69
CA ILE A 61 -2.60 2.19 11.22
C ILE A 61 -4.03 2.01 10.72
N ILE A 62 -4.33 0.92 10.01
CA ILE A 62 -5.71 0.64 9.55
C ILE A 62 -6.64 0.13 10.67
N SER A 63 -6.10 -0.23 11.84
CA SER A 63 -6.87 -0.80 12.95
C SER A 63 -7.19 0.23 14.06
N THR A 64 -6.75 1.47 13.90
CA THR A 64 -6.90 2.57 14.88
C THR A 64 -7.97 3.55 14.42
#